data_AF-A0A6S9W6U0-F1
#
_entry.id   AF-A0A6S9W6U0-F1
#
_cell.length_a   1.000
_cell.length_b   1.000
_cell.length_c   1.000
_cell.angle_alpha   90.00
_cell.angle_beta   90.00
_cell.angle_gamma   90.00
#
_symmetry.space_group_name_H-M   'P 1'
#
loop_
_entity.id
_entity.type
_entity.pdbx_description
1 polymer ?
#
loop_
_entity_poly.entity_id
_entity_poly.type
_entity_poly.pdbx_seq_one_letter_code
_entity_poly.pdbx_strand_id
1 'polypeptide(L)'
;MLPVACASSAAVSPRAPAGPSTGGIGVPLVLGRRIAPPSMNFFSDFMAELDAFADDAVGRRMGNGAKFYGKRKSSFYGADDTQKKADPKSSSREEDYSGPEGGSYFVLGEKDEQGRPLEFLTRQEARARKAQSEAAAEEEEDEEALMEEFRRLLSDGGRVD
;
A
#
# COMPACT_ATOMS: atom_id res chain seq x y z
N MET A 1 -19.15 -10.12 -38.97
CA MET A 1 -19.14 -8.83 -39.69
C MET A 1 -20.30 -8.04 -39.10
N LEU A 2 -20.15 -7.00 -38.27
CA LEU A 2 -19.38 -5.74 -38.32
C LEU A 2 -19.09 -5.24 -36.89
N PRO A 3 -18.00 -4.49 -36.63
CA PRO A 3 -17.83 -3.71 -35.40
C PRO A 3 -18.26 -2.24 -35.61
N VAL A 4 -18.99 -1.66 -34.65
CA VAL A 4 -19.30 -0.23 -34.59
C VAL A 4 -18.33 0.44 -33.63
N ALA A 5 -17.37 1.17 -34.18
CA ALA A 5 -16.53 2.11 -33.45
C ALA A 5 -17.04 3.52 -33.74
N CYS A 6 -17.37 4.29 -32.70
CA CYS A 6 -17.66 5.71 -32.81
C CYS A 6 -16.38 6.48 -32.43
N ALA A 7 -15.73 7.07 -33.44
CA ALA A 7 -14.68 8.06 -33.28
C ALA A 7 -15.09 9.31 -34.08
N SER A 8 -15.08 10.47 -33.43
CA SER A 8 -15.09 11.80 -34.07
C SER A 8 -14.95 12.84 -32.96
N SER A 9 -14.26 13.96 -33.09
CA SER A 9 -13.29 14.46 -34.06
C SER A 9 -12.81 15.77 -33.44
N ALA A 10 -11.50 15.97 -33.31
CA ALA A 10 -10.92 17.24 -32.89
C ALA A 10 -11.26 18.34 -33.91
N ALA A 11 -11.71 19.51 -33.43
CA ALA A 11 -11.83 20.71 -34.24
C ALA A 11 -10.81 21.75 -33.74
N VAL A 12 -9.68 21.81 -34.45
CA VAL A 12 -8.70 22.90 -34.45
C VAL A 12 -9.07 23.84 -35.60
N SER A 13 -9.11 25.15 -35.35
CA SER A 13 -8.98 26.24 -36.36
C SER A 13 -9.04 27.64 -35.68
N PRO A 14 -8.60 28.74 -36.32
CA PRO A 14 -7.22 29.22 -36.29
C PRO A 14 -7.09 30.66 -35.72
N ARG A 15 -5.85 31.15 -35.67
CA ARG A 15 -5.40 32.40 -35.03
C ARG A 15 -5.34 33.62 -36.00
N ALA A 16 -5.64 34.80 -35.44
CA ALA A 16 -5.20 36.19 -35.77
C ALA A 16 -5.87 36.96 -36.95
N PRO A 17 -5.79 38.32 -37.04
CA PRO A 17 -4.95 39.27 -36.28
C PRO A 17 -5.63 40.54 -35.69
N ALA A 18 -4.79 41.33 -35.01
CA ALA A 18 -5.05 42.53 -34.22
C ALA A 18 -5.49 43.78 -35.01
N GLY A 19 -6.22 44.68 -34.33
CA GLY A 19 -6.38 46.08 -34.70
C GLY A 19 -5.86 47.02 -33.58
N PRO A 20 -5.29 48.19 -33.91
CA PRO A 20 -4.82 49.16 -32.92
C PRO A 20 -5.90 50.20 -32.63
N SER A 21 -6.20 50.46 -31.36
CA SER A 21 -6.87 51.69 -30.95
C SER A 21 -6.12 52.33 -29.78
N THR A 22 -5.46 53.42 -30.12
CA THR A 22 -4.81 54.42 -29.28
C THR A 22 -5.78 55.05 -28.26
N GLY A 23 -5.26 55.36 -27.07
CA GLY A 23 -5.73 56.52 -26.29
C GLY A 23 -6.28 56.20 -24.90
N GLY A 24 -5.38 56.09 -23.92
CA GLY A 24 -5.74 56.08 -22.51
C GLY A 24 -4.49 56.13 -21.66
N ILE A 25 -4.02 57.34 -21.32
CA ILE A 25 -2.94 57.56 -20.36
C ILE A 25 -3.50 57.18 -18.98
N GLY A 26 -3.44 55.89 -18.66
CA GLY A 26 -3.59 55.36 -17.31
C GLY A 26 -2.19 54.98 -16.84
N VAL A 27 -1.67 55.71 -15.87
CA VAL A 27 -0.47 55.32 -15.12
C VAL A 27 -0.63 53.83 -14.74
N PRO A 28 0.31 52.93 -15.09
CA PRO A 28 0.23 51.57 -14.57
C PRO A 28 0.45 51.68 -13.07
N LEU A 29 -0.64 51.55 -12.31
CA LEU A 29 -0.59 51.29 -10.89
C LEU A 29 0.23 50.00 -10.77
N VAL A 30 1.51 50.15 -10.42
CA VAL A 30 2.39 49.05 -10.06
C VAL A 30 1.67 48.34 -8.91
N LEU A 31 0.96 47.25 -9.25
CA LEU A 31 0.46 46.32 -8.26
C LEU A 31 1.71 45.77 -7.59
N GLY A 32 2.06 46.39 -6.46
CA GLY A 32 3.03 45.86 -5.53
C GLY A 32 2.68 44.40 -5.33
N ARG A 33 3.59 43.53 -5.79
CA ARG A 33 3.56 42.11 -5.48
C ARG A 33 3.47 42.04 -3.96
N ARG A 34 2.28 41.74 -3.45
CA ARG A 34 2.06 41.52 -2.02
C ARG A 34 2.97 40.34 -1.69
N ILE A 35 4.11 40.62 -1.08
CA ILE A 35 4.91 39.61 -0.41
C ILE A 35 3.98 39.12 0.69
N ALA A 36 3.36 37.96 0.45
CA ALA A 36 2.61 37.28 1.48
C ALA A 36 3.53 37.18 2.70
N PRO A 37 3.04 37.48 3.91
CA PRO A 37 3.87 37.29 5.10
C PRO A 37 4.37 35.85 5.08
N PRO A 38 5.64 35.58 5.42
CA PRO A 38 6.12 34.21 5.55
C PRO A 38 5.17 33.53 6.53
N SER A 39 4.33 32.64 5.99
CA SER A 39 3.37 31.91 6.80
C SER A 39 4.17 31.21 7.88
N MET A 40 3.73 31.27 9.14
CA MET A 40 4.33 30.54 10.26
C MET A 40 4.55 29.05 9.96
N ASN A 41 3.82 28.53 8.98
CA ASN A 41 3.94 27.21 8.39
C ASN A 41 5.34 26.90 7.82
N PHE A 42 6.08 27.87 7.25
CA PHE A 42 7.37 27.56 6.61
C PHE A 42 8.41 27.06 7.62
N PHE A 43 8.52 27.71 8.77
CA PHE A 43 9.46 27.29 9.81
C PHE A 43 9.01 26.00 10.50
N SER A 44 7.70 25.79 10.69
CA SER A 44 7.19 24.53 11.24
C SER A 44 7.39 23.37 10.26
N ASP A 45 7.17 23.59 8.96
CA ASP A 45 7.34 22.59 7.91
C ASP A 45 8.82 22.24 7.74
N PHE A 46 9.71 23.24 7.79
CA PHE A 46 11.15 23.02 7.76
C PHE A 46 11.65 22.25 8.99
N MET A 47 11.19 22.61 10.19
CA MET A 47 11.57 21.88 11.42
C MET A 47 11.02 20.45 11.43
N ALA A 48 9.82 20.23 10.89
CA ALA A 48 9.26 18.90 10.72
C ALA A 48 10.03 18.07 9.68
N GLU A 49 10.49 18.67 8.58
CA GLU A 49 11.35 18.00 7.61
C GLU A 49 12.75 17.71 8.17
N LEU A 50 13.27 18.59 9.02
CA LEU A 50 14.56 18.41 9.69
C LEU A 50 14.49 17.29 10.74
N ASP A 51 13.40 17.19 11.48
CA ASP A 51 13.13 16.09 12.42
C ASP A 51 12.98 14.76 11.66
N ALA A 52 12.19 14.73 10.59
CA ALA A 52 12.06 13.55 9.72
C ALA A 52 13.40 13.14 9.09
N PHE A 53 14.25 14.10 8.73
CA PHE A 53 15.60 13.84 8.24
C PHE A 53 16.51 13.29 9.34
N ALA A 54 16.45 13.83 10.56
CA ALA A 54 17.21 13.34 11.69
C ALA A 54 16.79 11.91 12.07
N ASP A 55 15.49 11.61 12.12
CA ASP A 55 14.94 10.28 12.33
C ASP A 55 15.42 9.29 11.27
N ASP A 56 15.33 9.67 9.99
CA ASP A 56 15.82 8.86 8.87
C ASP A 56 17.34 8.62 8.98
N ALA A 57 18.12 9.65 9.33
CA ALA A 57 19.58 9.59 9.42
C ALA A 57 20.06 8.76 10.62
N VAL A 58 19.43 8.92 11.79
CA VAL A 58 19.75 8.16 13.00
C VAL A 58 19.37 6.70 12.83
N GLY A 59 18.18 6.41 12.29
CA GLY A 59 17.76 5.05 11.97
C GLY A 59 18.75 4.38 11.02
N ARG A 60 19.10 5.04 9.91
CA ARG A 60 19.96 4.43 8.89
C ARG A 60 21.44 4.36 9.26
N ARG A 61 21.92 5.24 10.15
CA ARG A 61 23.30 5.20 10.67
C ARG A 61 23.58 3.92 11.45
N MET A 62 22.56 3.23 11.98
CA MET A 62 22.71 1.87 12.54
C MET A 62 22.95 0.78 11.48
N GLY A 63 23.24 1.16 10.22
CA GLY A 63 23.96 0.33 9.24
C GLY A 63 23.09 -0.62 8.42
N ASN A 64 21.82 -0.81 8.80
CA ASN A 64 20.98 -1.83 8.20
C ASN A 64 20.07 -1.34 7.03
N GLY A 65 20.18 -0.06 6.63
CA GLY A 65 19.52 0.49 5.43
C GLY A 65 17.98 0.45 5.44
N ALA A 66 17.35 0.68 4.28
CA ALA A 66 15.89 0.71 4.14
C ALA A 66 15.20 -0.62 4.51
N LYS A 67 15.94 -1.74 4.50
CA LYS A 67 15.45 -3.06 4.90
C LYS A 67 15.03 -3.12 6.38
N PHE A 68 15.68 -2.35 7.24
CA PHE A 68 15.44 -2.36 8.69
C PHE A 68 14.77 -1.10 9.23
N TYR A 69 14.60 -0.08 8.40
CA TYR A 69 14.02 1.20 8.81
C TYR A 69 12.90 1.68 7.87
N GLY A 70 12.58 0.92 6.83
CA GLY A 70 11.57 1.29 5.84
C GLY A 70 12.04 2.39 4.88
N LYS A 71 11.10 2.83 4.05
CA LYS A 71 11.26 3.99 3.16
C LYS A 71 11.42 5.29 3.97
N ARG A 72 12.05 6.30 3.37
CA ARG A 72 12.30 7.63 3.95
C ARG A 72 11.02 8.39 4.16
N LYS A 73 10.93 9.12 5.27
CA LYS A 73 9.85 10.11 5.47
C LYS A 73 10.25 11.48 4.94
N SER A 74 11.54 11.83 4.96
CA SER A 74 12.02 13.16 4.57
C SER A 74 11.95 13.41 3.05
N SER A 75 11.56 14.63 2.67
CA SER A 75 11.63 15.13 1.29
C SER A 75 13.02 15.67 0.91
N PHE A 76 14.00 15.57 1.81
CA PHE A 76 15.32 16.18 1.68
C PHE A 76 16.06 15.79 0.39
N TYR A 77 15.87 14.55 -0.06
CA TYR A 77 16.55 14.01 -1.25
C TYR A 77 15.86 14.36 -2.58
N GLY A 78 14.81 15.17 -2.55
CA GLY A 78 14.07 15.60 -3.73
C GLY A 78 12.84 14.74 -4.05
N ALA A 79 12.11 15.13 -5.09
CA ALA A 79 10.90 14.44 -5.52
C ALA A 79 11.18 13.10 -6.23
N ASP A 80 12.37 12.95 -6.82
CA ASP A 80 12.79 11.76 -7.59
C ASP A 80 13.38 10.64 -6.70
N ASP A 81 13.16 10.72 -5.39
CA ASP A 81 13.63 9.73 -4.45
C ASP A 81 12.76 8.45 -4.50
N THR A 82 13.30 7.40 -5.13
CA THR A 82 12.67 6.07 -5.25
C THR A 82 12.45 5.37 -3.91
N GLN A 83 13.15 5.79 -2.86
CA GLN A 83 13.06 5.24 -1.51
C GLN A 83 12.26 6.15 -0.58
N LYS A 84 11.54 7.15 -1.11
CA LYS A 84 10.64 7.99 -0.34
C LYS A 84 9.29 7.29 -0.12
N LYS A 85 8.75 7.46 1.07
CA LYS A 85 7.40 7.03 1.43
C LYS A 85 6.36 7.91 0.71
N ALA A 86 5.26 7.31 0.26
CA ALA A 86 4.20 8.07 -0.41
C ALA A 86 3.57 9.08 0.56
N ASP A 87 3.27 8.63 1.78
CA ASP A 87 2.70 9.45 2.85
C ASP A 87 3.57 9.34 4.12
N PRO A 88 4.24 10.41 4.57
CA PRO A 88 5.16 10.35 5.70
C PRO A 88 4.48 10.14 7.06
N LYS A 89 3.17 10.43 7.15
CA LYS A 89 2.37 10.35 8.39
C LYS A 89 1.52 9.08 8.50
N SER A 90 1.29 8.37 7.40
CA SER A 90 0.54 7.11 7.45
C SER A 90 1.45 5.99 7.94
N SER A 91 0.90 4.96 8.57
CA SER A 91 1.59 3.69 8.78
C SER A 91 1.18 2.71 7.69
N SER A 92 2.14 2.03 7.09
CA SER A 92 1.95 1.11 5.97
C SER A 92 2.93 -0.04 6.11
N ARG A 93 2.45 -1.27 6.18
CA ARG A 93 3.28 -2.45 6.42
C ARG A 93 4.32 -2.69 5.32
N GLU A 94 4.01 -2.27 4.10
CA GLU A 94 4.84 -2.44 2.90
C GLU A 94 5.96 -1.40 2.80
N GLU A 95 5.77 -0.19 3.35
CA GLU A 95 6.78 0.88 3.28
C GLU A 95 7.51 1.10 4.61
N ASP A 96 6.90 0.75 5.73
CA ASP A 96 7.50 0.84 7.06
C ASP A 96 8.26 -0.43 7.41
N TYR A 97 9.26 -0.28 8.28
CA TYR A 97 9.91 -1.43 8.84
C TYR A 97 8.93 -2.27 9.67
N SER A 98 8.78 -3.52 9.26
CA SER A 98 8.16 -4.56 10.06
C SER A 98 9.27 -5.47 10.59
N GLY A 99 9.30 -5.65 11.91
CA GLY A 99 10.23 -6.59 12.53
C GLY A 99 10.04 -8.01 12.01
N PRO A 100 11.02 -8.91 12.22
CA PRO A 100 10.92 -10.29 11.79
C PRO A 100 9.65 -10.93 12.37
N GLU A 101 8.81 -11.45 11.47
CA GLU A 101 7.56 -12.08 11.85
C GLU A 101 7.82 -13.31 12.72
N GLY A 102 7.10 -13.37 13.85
CA GLY A 102 7.20 -14.46 14.80
C GLY A 102 8.38 -14.39 15.76
N GLY A 103 9.08 -13.26 15.92
CA GLY A 103 10.23 -13.12 16.85
C GLY A 103 9.97 -13.47 18.34
N SER A 104 8.74 -13.77 18.73
CA SER A 104 8.43 -14.33 20.05
C SER A 104 8.85 -15.80 20.15
N TYR A 105 9.35 -16.20 21.33
CA TYR A 105 9.64 -17.60 21.63
C TYR A 105 8.38 -18.48 21.62
N PHE A 106 7.24 -17.88 21.93
CA PHE A 106 5.93 -18.54 22.00
C PHE A 106 5.07 -18.12 20.81
N VAL A 107 4.40 -19.10 20.22
CA VAL A 107 3.33 -18.87 19.25
C VAL A 107 2.02 -18.92 20.04
N LEU A 108 1.19 -17.89 19.85
CA LEU A 108 -0.14 -17.88 20.42
C LEU A 108 -0.98 -18.95 19.72
N GLY A 109 -1.45 -19.94 20.49
CA GLY A 109 -2.36 -20.97 20.00
C GLY A 109 -3.74 -20.41 19.65
N GLU A 110 -4.72 -21.31 19.56
CA GLU A 110 -6.12 -20.94 19.33
C GLU A 110 -6.59 -19.90 20.34
N LYS A 111 -7.51 -19.03 19.89
CA LYS A 111 -8.03 -17.94 20.72
C LYS A 111 -9.39 -18.32 21.27
N ASP A 112 -9.60 -18.01 22.54
CA ASP A 112 -10.92 -18.06 23.17
C ASP A 112 -11.90 -17.08 22.51
N GLU A 113 -13.18 -17.23 22.84
CA GLU A 113 -14.26 -16.30 22.45
C GLU A 113 -13.99 -14.85 22.88
N GLN A 114 -13.15 -14.64 23.90
CA GLN A 114 -12.72 -13.32 24.38
C GLN A 114 -11.36 -12.88 23.80
N GLY A 115 -10.86 -13.57 22.77
CA GLY A 115 -9.66 -13.20 22.00
C GLY A 115 -8.34 -13.44 22.72
N ARG A 116 -8.35 -14.13 23.87
CA ARG A 116 -7.14 -14.50 24.62
C ARG A 116 -6.56 -15.79 24.05
N PRO A 117 -5.24 -15.93 23.98
CA PRO A 117 -4.62 -17.18 23.54
C PRO A 117 -4.81 -18.25 24.62
N LEU A 118 -5.42 -19.38 24.24
CA LEU A 118 -5.65 -20.53 25.12
C LEU A 118 -4.33 -21.13 25.62
N GLU A 119 -3.33 -21.20 24.74
CA GLU A 119 -2.07 -21.88 25.01
C GLU A 119 -0.87 -21.08 24.45
N PHE A 120 0.21 -21.07 25.23
CA PHE A 120 1.52 -20.63 24.77
C PHE A 120 2.24 -21.85 24.20
N LEU A 121 2.12 -22.06 22.89
CA LEU A 121 2.79 -23.17 22.23
C LEU A 121 4.24 -22.81 21.92
N THR A 122 5.13 -23.79 22.07
CA THR A 122 6.46 -23.66 21.49
C THR A 122 6.36 -23.71 19.96
N ARG A 123 7.35 -23.14 19.25
CA ARG A 123 7.36 -23.15 17.78
C ARG A 123 7.35 -24.56 17.18
N GLN A 124 7.93 -25.56 17.87
CA GLN A 124 7.93 -26.94 17.37
C GLN A 124 6.52 -27.54 17.45
N GLU A 125 5.84 -27.36 18.58
CA GLU A 125 4.48 -27.85 18.78
C GLU A 125 3.48 -27.14 17.86
N ALA A 126 3.62 -25.82 17.66
CA ALA A 126 2.77 -25.07 16.75
C ALA A 126 2.88 -25.56 15.30
N ARG A 127 4.10 -25.90 14.84
CA ARG A 127 4.32 -26.50 13.51
C ARG A 127 3.75 -27.90 13.41
N ALA A 128 3.90 -28.71 14.47
CA ALA A 128 3.35 -30.05 14.51
C ALA A 128 1.82 -30.05 14.46
N ARG A 129 1.15 -29.19 15.25
CA ARG A 129 -0.31 -29.03 15.21
C ARG A 129 -0.81 -28.55 13.85
N LYS A 130 -0.12 -27.58 13.25
CA LYS A 130 -0.48 -27.09 11.91
C LYS A 130 -0.36 -28.21 10.85
N ALA A 131 0.73 -28.97 10.89
CA ALA A 131 0.90 -30.11 9.98
C ALA A 131 -0.16 -31.20 10.20
N GLN A 132 -0.56 -31.45 11.46
CA GLN A 132 -1.65 -32.38 11.77
C GLN A 132 -3.01 -31.87 11.29
N SER A 133 -3.31 -30.58 11.45
CA SER A 133 -4.57 -30.01 10.95
C SER A 133 -4.62 -29.98 9.42
N GLU A 134 -3.50 -29.72 8.76
CA GLU A 134 -3.40 -29.76 7.29
C GLU A 134 -3.57 -31.20 6.78
N ALA A 135 -2.91 -32.18 7.41
CA ALA A 135 -3.09 -33.60 7.06
C ALA A 135 -4.53 -34.09 7.32
N ALA A 136 -5.15 -33.67 8.42
CA ALA A 136 -6.55 -34.00 8.69
C ALA A 136 -7.52 -33.36 7.68
N ALA A 137 -7.24 -32.13 7.24
CA ALA A 137 -8.03 -31.47 6.19
C ALA A 137 -7.86 -32.16 4.83
N GLU A 138 -6.65 -32.59 4.47
CA GLU A 138 -6.40 -33.39 3.25
C GLU A 138 -7.14 -34.73 3.32
N GLU A 139 -7.15 -35.41 4.47
CA GLU A 139 -7.92 -36.65 4.67
C GLU A 139 -9.44 -36.41 4.53
N GLU A 140 -9.97 -35.31 5.07
CA GLU A 140 -11.38 -34.93 4.89
C GLU A 140 -11.72 -34.65 3.41
N GLU A 141 -10.86 -33.95 2.68
CA GLU A 141 -11.03 -33.70 1.24
C GLU A 141 -11.01 -35.00 0.41
N ASP A 142 -10.11 -35.94 0.75
CA ASP A 142 -10.03 -37.25 0.11
C ASP A 142 -11.28 -38.11 0.41
N GLU A 143 -11.80 -38.07 1.64
CA GLU A 143 -13.05 -38.75 2.02
C GLU A 143 -14.27 -38.18 1.29
N GLU A 144 -14.36 -36.85 1.18
CA GLU A 144 -15.42 -36.19 0.41
C GLU A 144 -15.36 -36.56 -1.07
N ALA A 145 -14.16 -36.56 -1.67
CA ALA A 145 -13.96 -36.97 -3.06
C ALA A 145 -14.36 -38.43 -3.29
N LEU A 146 -14.01 -39.33 -2.36
CA LEU A 146 -14.39 -40.74 -2.43
C LEU A 146 -15.90 -40.94 -2.28
N MET A 147 -16.54 -40.20 -1.38
CA MET A 147 -18.00 -40.24 -1.20
C MET A 147 -18.75 -39.67 -2.42
N GLU A 148 -18.19 -38.66 -3.08
CA GLU A 148 -18.72 -38.14 -4.34
C GLU A 148 -18.58 -39.15 -5.49
N GLU A 149 -17.43 -39.81 -5.60
CA GLU A 149 -17.23 -40.90 -6.58
C GLU A 149 -18.20 -42.07 -6.33
N PHE A 150 -18.35 -42.47 -5.07
CA PHE A 150 -19.30 -43.53 -4.69
C PHE A 150 -20.74 -43.14 -5.02
N ARG A 151 -21.14 -41.90 -4.74
CA ARG A 151 -22.47 -41.36 -5.12
C ARG A 151 -22.66 -41.42 -6.64
N ARG A 152 -21.63 -41.08 -7.42
CA ARG A 152 -21.66 -41.15 -8.89
C ARG A 152 -21.83 -42.59 -9.40
N LEU A 153 -21.10 -43.55 -8.83
CA LEU A 153 -21.24 -44.97 -9.17
C LEU A 153 -22.63 -45.52 -8.87
N LEU A 154 -23.25 -45.10 -7.77
CA LEU A 154 -24.63 -45.45 -7.42
C LEU A 154 -25.65 -44.86 -8.38
N SER A 155 -25.43 -43.64 -8.91
CA SER A 155 -26.32 -43.07 -9.93
C SER A 155 -26.21 -43.77 -11.29
N ASP A 156 -25.03 -44.27 -11.65
CA ASP A 156 -24.79 -44.94 -12.93
C ASP A 156 -25.19 -46.43 -12.90
N GLY A 157 -25.17 -47.08 -11.73
CA GLY A 157 -25.53 -48.49 -11.53
C GLY A 157 -27.04 -48.83 -11.64
N GLY A 158 -27.90 -47.85 -11.93
CA GLY A 158 -29.35 -48.03 -12.09
C GLY A 158 -29.82 -48.39 -13.50
N ARG A 159 -28.91 -48.49 -14.48
CA ARG A 159 -29.25 -48.85 -15.87
C ARG A 159 -28.82 -50.29 -16.16
N VAL A 160 -29.61 -51.24 -15.66
CA VAL A 160 -29.59 -52.63 -16.10
C VAL A 160 -30.52 -52.70 -17.31
N ASP A 161 -29.95 -52.80 -18.52
CA ASP A 161 -30.70 -53.19 -19.73
C ASP A 161 -31.21 -54.63 -19.63
#